data_AF-A0A812W322-F1
#
_entry.id   AF-A0A812W322-F1
#
_cell.length_a   1.000
_cell.length_b   1.000
_cell.length_c   1.000
_cell.angle_alpha   90.00
_cell.angle_beta   90.00
_cell.angle_gamma   90.00
#
_symmetry.space_group_name_H-M   'P 1'
#
loop_
_entity.id
_entity.type
_entity.pdbx_description
1 polymer ?
#
loop_
_entity_poly.entity_id
_entity_poly.type
_entity_poly.pdbx_seq_one_letter_code
_entity_poly.pdbx_strand_id
1 'polypeptide(L)'
;MSSGYSGEGSAAANWLGAQFAGRLVKKEYICLCEGPAFGPVGHRAVLTYPLRVLQLSKDTYQVEVASAGRPAETALQVMACFEMKGIDEVRGASSSICSLLTLWPKTGRKHQIRAHLAHAGRPIVGDWTYGRRE
;
A
#
# COMPACT_ATOMS: atom_id res chain seq x y z
N MET A 1 24.77 -32.99 -11.17
CA MET A 1 24.22 -33.58 -9.93
C MET A 1 23.73 -32.44 -9.05
N SER A 2 22.45 -32.51 -8.64
CA SER A 2 21.71 -31.75 -7.61
C SER A 2 21.79 -30.21 -7.65
N SER A 3 20.71 -29.45 -7.71
CA SER A 3 19.48 -29.51 -6.90
C SER A 3 18.43 -28.65 -7.63
N GLY A 4 17.24 -29.12 -7.99
CA GLY A 4 16.18 -29.53 -7.07
C GLY A 4 14.98 -28.58 -7.22
N TYR A 5 14.38 -28.50 -8.42
CA TYR A 5 13.08 -27.83 -8.60
C TYR A 5 11.99 -28.84 -8.20
N SER A 6 11.55 -28.78 -6.94
CA SER A 6 10.49 -29.61 -6.41
C SER A 6 9.16 -28.83 -6.30
N GLY A 7 8.11 -29.31 -7.00
CA GLY A 7 6.68 -29.06 -6.70
C GLY A 7 6.03 -27.84 -7.38
N GLU A 8 5.28 -28.01 -8.48
CA GLU A 8 3.84 -28.34 -8.56
C GLU A 8 2.92 -27.10 -8.72
N GLY A 9 3.08 -26.41 -9.85
CA GLY A 9 2.09 -25.46 -10.37
C GLY A 9 1.66 -25.90 -11.76
N SER A 10 0.39 -25.72 -12.13
CA SER A 10 -0.05 -25.93 -13.50
C SER A 10 0.74 -25.05 -14.47
N ALA A 11 0.82 -25.41 -15.75
CA ALA A 11 1.47 -24.58 -16.76
C ALA A 11 0.98 -23.12 -16.73
N ALA A 12 -0.33 -22.93 -16.49
CA ALA A 12 -0.94 -21.62 -16.31
C ALA A 12 -0.45 -20.88 -15.05
N ALA A 13 -0.33 -21.57 -13.90
CA ALA A 13 0.16 -20.97 -12.66
C ALA A 13 1.63 -20.53 -12.80
N ASN A 14 2.47 -21.35 -13.43
CA ASN A 14 3.87 -21.02 -13.68
C ASN A 14 4.00 -19.85 -14.66
N TRP A 15 3.21 -19.86 -15.74
CA TRP A 15 3.16 -18.76 -16.71
C TRP A 15 2.77 -17.44 -16.04
N LEU A 16 1.71 -17.44 -15.23
CA LEU A 16 1.25 -16.26 -14.51
C LEU A 16 2.29 -15.79 -13.49
N GLY A 17 2.90 -16.71 -12.74
CA GLY A 17 3.99 -16.42 -11.82
C GLY A 17 5.17 -15.72 -12.51
N ALA A 18 5.54 -16.15 -13.72
CA ALA A 18 6.57 -15.51 -14.52
C ALA A 18 6.19 -14.07 -14.94
N GLN A 19 4.92 -13.79 -15.25
CA GLN A 19 4.46 -12.42 -15.54
C GLN A 19 4.62 -11.49 -14.33
N PHE A 20 4.30 -11.98 -13.12
CA PHE A 20 4.51 -11.21 -11.88
C PHE A 20 6.01 -11.03 -11.57
N ALA A 21 6.82 -12.08 -11.70
CA ALA A 21 8.27 -12.02 -11.47
C ALA A 21 8.95 -11.04 -12.45
N GLY A 22 8.53 -11.06 -13.72
CA GLY A 22 8.98 -10.14 -14.76
C GLY A 22 8.40 -8.73 -14.67
N ARG A 23 7.52 -8.44 -13.69
CA ARG A 23 6.82 -7.14 -13.53
C ARG A 23 6.02 -6.72 -14.77
N LEU A 24 5.52 -7.69 -15.53
CA LEU A 24 4.71 -7.46 -16.74
C LEU A 24 3.25 -7.16 -16.39
N VAL A 25 2.79 -7.60 -15.21
CA VAL A 25 1.46 -7.31 -14.69
C VAL A 25 1.38 -5.85 -14.23
N LYS A 26 0.49 -5.09 -14.84
CA LYS A 26 0.12 -3.74 -14.40
C LYS A 26 -1.04 -3.83 -13.39
N LYS A 27 -0.92 -3.10 -12.29
CA LYS A 27 -1.94 -3.02 -11.24
C LYS A 27 -2.23 -1.56 -10.96
N GLU A 28 -3.51 -1.25 -10.80
CA GLU A 28 -4.02 0.07 -10.46
C GLU A 28 -4.98 -0.06 -9.28
N TYR A 29 -4.88 0.86 -8.33
CA TYR A 29 -5.72 0.90 -7.15
C TYR A 29 -6.24 2.32 -6.96
N ILE A 30 -7.47 2.44 -6.48
CA ILE A 30 -8.04 3.71 -6.05
C ILE A 30 -8.18 3.64 -4.53
N CYS A 31 -7.67 4.66 -3.83
CA CYS A 31 -7.72 4.73 -2.38
C CYS A 31 -8.28 6.09 -1.94
N LEU A 32 -9.27 6.04 -1.04
CA LEU A 32 -9.68 7.19 -0.25
C LEU A 32 -8.80 7.24 0.99
N CYS A 33 -8.14 8.37 1.21
CA CYS A 33 -7.15 8.55 2.27
C CYS A 33 -7.53 9.73 3.16
N GLU A 34 -7.26 9.58 4.45
CA GLU A 34 -7.38 10.67 5.42
C GLU A 34 -6.27 11.71 5.21
N GLY A 35 -6.58 12.96 5.49
CA GLY A 35 -5.64 14.08 5.44
C GLY A 35 -5.51 14.73 4.05
N PRO A 36 -4.73 15.81 3.98
CA PRO A 36 -4.55 16.57 2.74
C PRO A 36 -3.83 15.74 1.68
N ALA A 37 -4.17 16.00 0.42
CA ALA A 37 -3.52 15.42 -0.73
C ALA A 37 -2.01 15.74 -0.76
N PHE A 38 -1.25 14.94 -1.52
CA PHE A 38 0.20 15.14 -1.74
C PHE A 38 0.52 16.41 -2.55
N GLY A 39 -0.47 17.01 -3.18
CA GLY A 39 -0.37 18.19 -4.04
C GLY A 39 -1.72 18.50 -4.70
N PRO A 40 -1.77 19.42 -5.68
CA PRO A 40 -3.00 19.72 -6.41
C PRO A 40 -3.50 18.49 -7.20
N VAL A 41 -4.76 18.54 -7.65
CA VAL A 41 -5.31 17.52 -8.56
C VAL A 41 -4.42 17.35 -9.79
N GLY A 42 -4.14 16.11 -10.15
CA GLY A 42 -3.22 15.74 -11.21
C GLY A 42 -1.76 15.58 -10.76
N HIS A 43 -1.38 16.04 -9.56
CA HIS A 43 -0.03 15.89 -9.03
C HIS A 43 0.38 14.41 -8.96
N ARG A 44 1.63 14.12 -9.34
CA ARG A 44 2.20 12.77 -9.33
C ARG A 44 3.41 12.70 -8.42
N ALA A 45 3.50 11.61 -7.67
CA ALA A 45 4.61 11.33 -6.77
C ALA A 45 4.94 9.84 -6.75
N VAL A 46 6.08 9.50 -6.15
CA VAL A 46 6.51 8.12 -5.94
C VAL A 46 6.91 7.94 -4.47
N LEU A 47 6.33 6.95 -3.81
CA LEU A 47 6.69 6.53 -2.46
C LEU A 47 7.68 5.37 -2.54
N THR A 48 8.86 5.54 -1.95
CA THR A 48 9.98 4.57 -2.04
C THR A 48 10.38 3.96 -0.70
N TYR A 49 9.51 4.04 0.31
CA TYR A 49 9.80 3.58 1.67
C TYR A 49 10.03 2.06 1.71
N PRO A 50 11.21 1.56 2.13
CA PRO A 50 11.44 0.12 2.22
C PRO A 50 10.55 -0.49 3.32
N LEU A 51 10.11 -1.73 3.10
CA LEU A 51 9.13 -2.39 3.96
C LEU A 51 9.69 -3.66 4.58
N ARG A 52 9.51 -3.79 5.90
CA ARG A 52 9.89 -4.97 6.68
C ARG A 52 8.63 -5.65 7.23
N VAL A 53 8.60 -6.98 7.14
CA VAL A 53 7.56 -7.79 7.80
C VAL A 53 8.13 -8.24 9.14
N LEU A 54 7.47 -7.88 10.22
CA LEU A 54 7.72 -8.36 11.57
C LEU A 54 6.75 -9.50 11.86
N GLN A 55 7.28 -10.69 12.11
CA GLN A 55 6.47 -11.82 12.56
C GLN A 55 6.31 -11.71 14.08
N LEU A 56 5.08 -11.55 14.57
CA LEU A 56 4.78 -11.36 16.00
C LEU A 56 4.37 -12.68 16.67
N SER A 57 3.67 -13.54 15.93
CA SER A 57 3.28 -14.88 16.35
C SER A 57 3.17 -15.80 15.12
N LYS A 58 2.66 -17.02 15.26
CA LYS A 58 2.41 -17.90 14.11
C LYS A 58 1.44 -17.28 13.10
N ASP A 59 0.39 -16.63 13.58
CA ASP A 59 -0.70 -16.12 12.74
C ASP A 59 -0.75 -14.58 12.68
N THR A 60 0.10 -13.91 13.46
CA THR A 60 0.14 -12.45 13.55
C THR A 60 1.45 -11.90 13.02
N TYR A 61 1.34 -10.90 12.15
CA TYR A 61 2.47 -10.15 11.61
C TYR A 61 2.11 -8.68 11.49
N GLN A 62 3.13 -7.84 11.47
CA GLN A 62 3.03 -6.41 11.17
C GLN A 62 3.94 -6.08 9.99
N VAL A 63 3.53 -5.13 9.15
CA VAL A 63 4.41 -4.57 8.13
C VAL A 63 4.66 -3.12 8.47
N GLU A 64 5.93 -2.74 8.50
CA GLU A 64 6.37 -1.38 8.86
C GLU A 64 7.33 -0.83 7.79
N VAL A 65 7.46 0.49 7.78
CA VAL A 65 8.55 1.16 7.07
C VAL A 65 9.80 1.08 7.94
N ALA A 66 10.86 0.52 7.37
CA ALA A 66 12.15 0.39 8.06
C ALA A 66 13.28 0.51 7.04
N SER A 67 14.36 1.20 7.38
CA SER A 67 15.53 1.37 6.48
C SER A 67 16.14 0.03 6.05
N ALA A 68 16.17 -0.96 6.95
CA ALA A 68 16.61 -2.32 6.67
C ALA A 68 15.53 -3.20 5.98
N GLY A 69 14.40 -2.61 5.56
CA GLY A 69 13.33 -3.29 4.85
C GLY A 69 13.67 -3.62 3.40
N ARG A 70 12.82 -4.43 2.76
CA ARG A 70 12.95 -4.71 1.33
C ARG A 70 12.48 -3.49 0.53
N PRO A 71 13.20 -3.11 -0.56
CA PRO A 71 12.76 -2.02 -1.43
C PRO A 71 11.33 -2.20 -1.90
N ALA A 72 10.57 -1.11 -1.86
CA ALA A 72 9.18 -1.03 -2.26
C ALA A 72 8.90 0.32 -2.93
N GLU A 73 8.15 0.30 -4.02
CA GLU A 73 7.84 1.50 -4.81
C GLU A 73 6.36 1.54 -5.20
N THR A 74 5.71 2.65 -4.89
CA THR A 74 4.32 2.93 -5.23
C THR A 74 4.24 4.31 -5.89
N ALA A 75 3.95 4.34 -7.19
CA ALA A 75 3.63 5.60 -7.87
C ALA A 75 2.18 5.99 -7.56
N LEU A 76 1.89 7.29 -7.49
CA LEU A 76 0.54 7.80 -7.24
C LEU A 76 0.22 9.03 -8.08
N GLN A 77 -1.08 9.29 -8.23
CA GLN A 77 -1.63 10.53 -8.75
C GLN A 77 -2.78 11.01 -7.87
N VAL A 78 -2.81 12.30 -7.55
CA VAL A 78 -3.91 12.94 -6.83
C VAL A 78 -5.09 13.12 -7.77
N MET A 79 -6.24 12.58 -7.41
CA MET A 79 -7.48 12.66 -8.18
C MET A 79 -8.43 13.71 -7.63
N ALA A 80 -8.52 13.84 -6.30
CA ALA A 80 -9.36 14.84 -5.63
C ALA A 80 -8.88 15.12 -4.20
N CYS A 81 -9.26 16.28 -3.67
CA CYS A 81 -9.12 16.65 -2.27
C CYS A 81 -10.41 17.36 -1.83
N PHE A 82 -11.03 16.90 -0.75
CA PHE A 82 -12.33 17.40 -0.31
C PHE A 82 -12.54 17.13 1.19
N GLU A 83 -13.46 17.88 1.81
CA GLU A 83 -13.89 17.62 3.17
C GLU A 83 -15.01 16.58 3.19
N MET A 84 -14.95 15.65 4.14
CA MET A 84 -15.96 14.62 4.35
C MET A 84 -16.46 14.65 5.78
N LYS A 85 -17.78 14.58 5.96
CA LYS A 85 -18.41 14.43 7.28
C LYS A 85 -18.45 12.94 7.67
N GLY A 86 -18.44 12.65 8.97
CA GLY A 86 -18.72 11.30 9.47
C GLY A 86 -17.54 10.32 9.50
N ILE A 87 -16.35 10.70 9.02
CA ILE A 87 -15.18 9.79 8.99
C ILE A 87 -14.52 9.66 10.37
N ASP A 88 -14.49 10.74 11.14
CA ASP A 88 -13.74 10.81 12.41
C ASP A 88 -14.63 11.27 13.57
N GLU A 89 -15.90 10.85 13.56
CA GLU A 89 -16.85 11.13 14.64
C GLU A 89 -16.36 10.55 15.97
N VAL A 90 -15.65 9.42 15.92
CA VAL A 90 -15.05 8.76 17.08
C VAL A 90 -13.99 9.65 17.77
N ARG A 91 -13.31 10.54 17.02
CA ARG A 91 -12.38 11.52 17.58
C ARG A 91 -13.01 12.91 17.78
N GLY A 92 -14.33 13.01 17.68
CA GLY A 92 -15.08 14.25 17.91
C GLY A 92 -14.99 15.28 16.78
N ALA A 93 -14.44 14.92 15.62
CA ALA A 93 -14.39 15.81 14.46
C ALA A 93 -15.67 15.70 13.63
N SER A 94 -16.30 16.83 13.32
CA SER A 94 -17.51 16.89 12.49
C SER A 94 -17.21 16.70 11.00
N SER A 95 -15.98 16.97 10.56
CA SER A 95 -15.49 16.77 9.21
C SER A 95 -13.98 16.56 9.17
N SER A 96 -13.51 15.77 8.20
CA SER A 96 -12.10 15.47 7.98
C SER A 96 -11.74 15.74 6.52
N ILE A 97 -10.57 16.35 6.29
CA ILE A 97 -9.99 16.47 4.95
C ILE A 97 -9.64 15.07 4.47
N CYS A 98 -10.02 14.76 3.24
CA CYS A 98 -9.69 13.50 2.57
C CYS A 98 -9.12 13.76 1.17
N SER A 99 -8.37 12.78 0.68
CA SER A 99 -7.85 12.77 -0.68
C SER A 99 -8.15 11.45 -1.38
N LEU A 100 -8.47 11.54 -2.67
CA LEU A 100 -8.65 10.38 -3.54
C LEU A 100 -7.41 10.23 -4.40
N LEU A 101 -6.80 9.04 -4.36
CA LEU A 101 -5.55 8.75 -5.03
C LEU A 101 -5.71 7.54 -5.96
N THR A 102 -5.11 7.63 -7.14
CA THR A 102 -4.82 6.45 -7.97
C THR A 102 -3.39 6.02 -7.70
N LEU A 103 -3.15 4.73 -7.49
CA LEU A 103 -1.84 4.16 -7.15
C LEU A 103 -1.45 3.00 -8.05
N TRP A 104 -0.17 2.95 -8.43
CA TRP A 104 0.43 1.90 -9.24
C TRP A 104 1.66 1.31 -8.53
N PRO A 105 1.50 0.22 -7.74
CA PRO A 105 2.62 -0.40 -7.06
C PRO A 105 3.53 -1.13 -8.07
N LYS A 106 4.79 -0.71 -8.16
CA LYS A 106 5.82 -1.35 -9.01
C LYS A 106 6.41 -2.60 -8.38
N THR A 107 6.31 -2.70 -7.06
CA THR A 107 6.62 -3.91 -6.28
C THR A 107 5.34 -4.53 -5.71
N GLY A 108 5.46 -5.70 -5.09
CA GLY A 108 4.34 -6.42 -4.50
C GLY A 108 4.60 -6.82 -3.05
N ARG A 109 5.07 -5.88 -2.20
CA ARG A 109 5.29 -6.19 -0.78
C ARG A 109 3.95 -6.32 -0.05
N LYS A 110 3.94 -7.10 1.02
CA LYS A 110 2.78 -7.29 1.89
C LYS A 110 2.33 -5.93 2.42
N HIS A 111 1.02 -5.65 2.35
CA HIS A 111 0.41 -4.37 2.77
C HIS A 111 1.06 -3.09 2.21
N GLN A 112 1.74 -3.17 1.05
CA GLN A 112 2.60 -2.09 0.57
C GLN A 112 1.91 -0.71 0.51
N ILE A 113 0.76 -0.64 -0.19
CA ILE A 113 0.02 0.62 -0.36
C ILE A 113 -0.41 1.18 1.00
N ARG A 114 -0.97 0.33 1.87
CA ARG A 114 -1.44 0.69 3.21
C ARG A 114 -0.32 1.28 4.07
N ALA A 115 0.81 0.57 4.15
CA ALA A 115 1.97 0.99 4.95
C ALA A 115 2.63 2.26 4.40
N HIS A 116 2.78 2.38 3.07
CA HIS A 116 3.32 3.60 2.43
C HIS A 116 2.46 4.82 2.72
N LEU A 117 1.15 4.71 2.53
CA LEU A 117 0.20 5.79 2.72
C LEU A 117 0.10 6.23 4.18
N ALA A 118 0.04 5.27 5.11
CA ALA A 118 0.03 5.56 6.54
C ALA A 118 1.34 6.21 7.01
N HIS A 119 2.50 5.71 6.57
CA HIS A 119 3.80 6.31 6.88
C HIS A 119 3.92 7.74 6.32
N ALA A 120 3.35 7.99 5.14
CA ALA A 120 3.26 9.32 4.58
C ALA A 120 2.25 10.22 5.32
N GLY A 121 1.54 9.74 6.34
CA GLY A 121 0.54 10.51 7.07
C GLY A 121 -0.80 10.65 6.33
N ARG A 122 -1.07 9.79 5.34
CA ARG A 122 -2.33 9.74 4.58
C ARG A 122 -2.94 8.33 4.62
N PRO A 123 -3.23 7.75 5.80
CA PRO A 123 -3.73 6.38 5.89
C PRO A 123 -5.03 6.21 5.09
N ILE A 124 -5.30 4.98 4.63
CA ILE A 124 -6.55 4.66 3.95
C ILE A 124 -7.70 4.79 4.96
N VAL A 125 -8.78 5.45 4.56
CA VAL A 125 -9.98 5.59 5.39
C VAL A 125 -10.51 4.20 5.78
N GLY A 126 -10.80 4.01 7.07
CA GLY A 126 -11.30 2.74 7.60
C GLY A 126 -10.24 1.65 7.79
N ASP A 127 -8.96 1.94 7.55
CA ASP A 127 -7.88 1.00 7.81
C ASP A 127 -7.60 0.91 9.32
N TRP A 128 -8.19 -0.06 10.00
CA TRP A 128 -7.99 -0.27 11.45
C TRP A 128 -6.57 -0.70 11.85
N THR A 129 -5.75 -1.17 10.91
CA THR A 129 -4.37 -1.62 11.19
C THR A 129 -3.41 -0.44 11.12
N TYR A 130 -3.58 0.44 10.13
CA TYR A 130 -2.62 1.51 9.83
C TYR A 130 -3.17 2.93 10.06
N GLY A 131 -4.49 3.10 10.21
CA GLY A 131 -5.17 4.37 10.44
C GLY A 131 -5.31 4.77 11.92
N ARG A 132 -4.98 3.86 12.85
CA ARG A 132 -4.82 4.23 14.26
C ARG A 132 -3.50 4.99 14.41
N ARG A 133 -3.62 6.32 14.57
CA ARG A 133 -2.55 7.13 15.16
C ARG A 133 -2.65 6.95 16.68
N GLU A 134 -1.53 6.65 17.33
CA GLU A 134 -1.37 6.81 18.78
C GLU A 134 -1.62 8.27 19.18
#